data_AF-A0AAD2G7J1-F1
#
_entry.id   AF-A0AAD2G7J1-F1
#
_cell.length_a   1.000
_cell.length_b   1.000
_cell.length_c   1.000
_cell.angle_alpha   90.00
_cell.angle_beta   90.00
_cell.angle_gamma   90.00
#
_symmetry.space_group_name_H-M   'P 1'
#
loop_
_entity.id
_entity.type
_entity.pdbx_description
1 polymer ?
#
loop_
_entity_poly.entity_id
_entity_poly.type
_entity_poly.pdbx_seq_one_letter_code
_entity_poly.pdbx_strand_id
1 'polypeptide(L)'
;MLYNSYNDPSQGHRVLVSKEEQDDEPTADISTSRRLVEVECGQWYSSSCLAENDIRYDSTASNAIADQNAAWNKFEGFYEATATAYGPDGRVIEPSFLEQDAATFAPNQRPYSQAPFKMFINITLSGSRLYEQMQAIFPPPPEVFCNQSVPDGMQNVLSPGECGSSGASGIYERFGTSTFEKDGSVTMLPFGITMSGTELDRKSYVSLPAGESNHFSSYWENGLLVQYASACLDAECSQLSTTIDQYDTSTPAGEEYTFLASTRIFATRLASSQQFRDAVDAAFLEYNVPSDHRPFEDGCLSGFCPDESDWCEYDPECAVSPYSEPEAYVVAGPVVGVVVAVAVVIFLALFALHRRQMKQKEGVVRKQFTTRIAEGITVSGTRGPLSPDQLLAEFHKIDEDNGGTLEKQELWAFLESGKVGSMSRSDFDLLFSVIDVDRSGSVDFNEFVAFFASAMTSDGSRRSQVMSLQGQT
;
A
#
# COMPACT_ATOMS: atom_id res chain seq x y z
N MET A 1 -28.77 -18.72 -0.98
CA MET A 1 -27.74 -19.74 -1.27
C MET A 1 -26.56 -19.05 -1.94
N LEU A 2 -25.60 -18.60 -1.13
CA LEU A 2 -24.28 -18.14 -1.60
C LEU A 2 -23.28 -18.91 -0.74
N TYR A 3 -22.75 -19.98 -1.30
CA TYR A 3 -21.70 -20.79 -0.71
C TYR A 3 -20.38 -20.04 -0.92
N ASN A 4 -19.70 -19.66 0.17
CA ASN A 4 -18.31 -19.23 0.12
C ASN A 4 -17.56 -20.10 1.13
N SER A 5 -16.93 -21.17 0.62
CA SER A 5 -16.09 -22.06 1.40
C SER A 5 -14.75 -21.38 1.66
N TYR A 6 -14.49 -21.05 2.91
CA TYR A 6 -13.15 -20.67 3.38
C TYR A 6 -12.25 -21.92 3.36
N ASN A 7 -11.13 -21.80 2.66
CA ASN A 7 -10.14 -22.86 2.51
C ASN A 7 -9.29 -23.02 3.78
N ASP A 8 -9.07 -24.28 4.14
CA ASP A 8 -8.06 -24.80 5.07
C ASP A 8 -6.62 -24.47 4.57
N PRO A 9 -5.74 -23.87 5.39
CA PRO A 9 -4.39 -23.52 4.96
C PRO A 9 -3.38 -24.70 4.98
N SER A 10 -3.82 -25.95 5.18
CA SER A 10 -2.91 -27.11 5.28
C SER A 10 -2.82 -28.00 4.03
N GLN A 11 -3.51 -27.68 2.93
CA GLN A 11 -3.48 -28.52 1.70
C GLN A 11 -2.84 -27.77 0.52
N GLY A 12 -1.56 -28.09 0.26
CA GLY A 12 -0.85 -27.63 -0.93
C GLY A 12 -1.49 -28.16 -2.21
N HIS A 13 -2.20 -27.31 -2.95
CA HIS A 13 -2.79 -27.68 -4.23
C HIS A 13 -1.85 -27.41 -5.40
N ARG A 14 -1.33 -28.52 -5.94
CA ARG A 14 -0.86 -28.66 -7.32
C ARG A 14 -1.96 -28.24 -8.30
N VAL A 15 -1.70 -27.21 -9.11
CA VAL A 15 -2.53 -26.86 -10.25
C VAL A 15 -2.21 -27.82 -11.41
N LEU A 16 -3.20 -28.63 -11.78
CA LEU A 16 -3.20 -29.42 -13.02
C LEU A 16 -3.69 -28.51 -14.16
N VAL A 17 -2.77 -28.06 -15.01
CA VAL A 17 -3.12 -27.44 -16.30
C VAL A 17 -3.26 -28.53 -17.34
N SER A 18 -4.38 -28.52 -18.06
CA SER A 18 -4.74 -29.41 -19.15
C SER A 18 -3.72 -29.34 -20.31
N LYS A 19 -3.32 -30.54 -20.77
CA LYS A 19 -2.50 -30.80 -21.95
C LYS A 19 -3.12 -30.21 -23.23
N GLU A 20 -2.40 -29.32 -23.89
CA GLU A 20 -2.32 -29.26 -25.35
C GLU A 20 -0.92 -29.70 -25.77
N GLU A 21 -0.89 -30.51 -26.82
CA GLU A 21 0.22 -31.30 -27.32
C GLU A 21 0.86 -30.56 -28.50
N GLN A 22 2.12 -30.11 -28.38
CA GLN A 22 2.95 -29.83 -29.56
C GLN A 22 4.46 -29.75 -29.23
N ASP A 23 5.17 -30.76 -29.75
CA ASP A 23 6.54 -30.82 -30.29
C ASP A 23 7.79 -30.38 -29.49
N ASP A 24 8.70 -31.35 -29.38
CA ASP A 24 10.08 -31.30 -28.88
C ASP A 24 10.99 -30.28 -29.59
N GLU A 25 11.64 -29.40 -28.83
CA GLU A 25 13.01 -28.94 -29.12
C GLU A 25 13.70 -28.40 -27.85
N PRO A 26 14.98 -28.76 -27.55
CA PRO A 26 15.64 -28.36 -26.32
C PRO A 26 16.32 -27.00 -26.52
N THR A 27 15.83 -25.95 -25.85
CA THR A 27 16.55 -24.67 -25.82
C THR A 27 16.85 -24.22 -24.39
N ALA A 28 18.16 -24.27 -24.11
CA ALA A 28 18.93 -23.61 -23.05
C ALA A 28 18.18 -22.84 -21.95
N ASP A 29 18.37 -23.34 -20.73
CA ASP A 29 18.31 -22.59 -19.48
C ASP A 29 19.14 -21.28 -19.60
N ILE A 30 18.45 -20.16 -19.75
CA ILE A 30 18.98 -18.81 -19.51
C ILE A 30 18.24 -18.27 -18.29
N SER A 31 18.40 -18.91 -17.14
CA SER A 31 18.20 -18.26 -15.83
C SER A 31 19.37 -17.30 -15.55
N THR A 32 19.47 -16.23 -16.35
CA THR A 32 20.12 -15.03 -15.83
C THR A 32 19.16 -14.41 -14.83
N SER A 33 19.35 -14.75 -13.56
CA SER A 33 18.96 -13.92 -12.43
C SER A 33 19.46 -12.50 -12.72
N ARG A 34 18.61 -11.66 -13.31
CA ARG A 34 18.79 -10.22 -13.20
C ARG A 34 18.63 -9.95 -11.72
N ARG A 35 19.74 -9.67 -11.04
CA ARG A 35 19.70 -8.92 -9.77
C ARG A 35 18.92 -7.65 -10.07
N LEU A 36 17.63 -7.67 -9.74
CA LEU A 36 16.85 -6.46 -9.58
C LEU A 36 17.60 -5.67 -8.52
N VAL A 37 18.00 -4.45 -8.85
CA VAL A 37 18.57 -3.54 -7.86
C VAL A 37 17.42 -3.26 -6.91
N GLU A 38 17.56 -3.70 -5.66
CA GLU A 38 16.61 -3.45 -4.59
C GLU A 38 16.49 -1.92 -4.43
N VAL A 39 15.30 -1.39 -4.71
CA VAL A 39 14.98 0.03 -4.60
C VAL A 39 13.74 0.18 -3.75
N GLU A 40 13.62 1.31 -3.05
CA GLU A 40 12.38 1.66 -2.35
C GLU A 40 11.27 1.94 -3.39
N CYS A 41 10.04 1.51 -3.09
CA CYS A 41 8.87 1.84 -3.89
C CYS A 41 8.51 3.33 -3.77
N GLY A 42 7.62 3.82 -4.66
CA GLY A 42 7.10 5.19 -4.61
C GLY A 42 8.08 6.28 -5.09
N GLN A 43 9.29 5.91 -5.52
CA GLN A 43 10.24 6.84 -6.12
C GLN A 43 9.91 7.10 -7.60
N TRP A 44 10.35 8.24 -8.14
CA TRP A 44 10.11 8.61 -9.54
C TRP A 44 10.64 7.59 -10.57
N TYR A 45 11.56 6.73 -10.14
CA TYR A 45 12.21 5.70 -10.94
C TYR A 45 11.80 4.28 -10.55
N SER A 46 10.95 4.08 -9.54
CA SER A 46 10.52 2.76 -9.05
C SER A 46 9.04 2.49 -9.32
N SER A 47 8.59 1.26 -9.10
CA SER A 47 7.16 0.95 -9.01
C SER A 47 6.50 1.69 -7.84
N SER A 48 5.19 1.92 -7.94
CA SER A 48 4.36 2.45 -6.83
C SER A 48 4.31 1.46 -5.66
N CYS A 49 4.15 1.96 -4.44
CA CYS A 49 3.94 1.11 -3.27
C CYS A 49 2.52 0.52 -3.30
N LEU A 50 2.34 -0.70 -2.77
CA LEU A 50 1.00 -1.28 -2.63
C LEU A 50 0.18 -0.55 -1.55
N ALA A 51 0.82 -0.05 -0.50
CA ALA A 51 0.23 0.74 0.58
C ALA A 51 -0.53 1.98 0.09
N GLU A 52 -0.19 2.51 -1.09
CA GLU A 52 -0.93 3.63 -1.70
C GLU A 52 -2.36 3.25 -2.13
N ASN A 53 -2.62 1.97 -2.37
CA ASN A 53 -3.89 1.47 -2.92
C ASN A 53 -4.55 0.38 -2.06
N ASP A 54 -3.81 -0.21 -1.12
CA ASP A 54 -4.26 -1.30 -0.26
C ASP A 54 -3.76 -1.06 1.17
N ILE A 55 -4.69 -0.68 2.05
CA ILE A 55 -4.44 -0.32 3.46
C ILE A 55 -3.75 -1.43 4.25
N ARG A 56 -3.84 -2.69 3.80
CA ARG A 56 -3.23 -3.85 4.47
C ARG A 56 -1.70 -3.82 4.41
N TYR A 57 -1.14 -3.14 3.41
CA TYR A 57 0.30 -2.93 3.26
C TYR A 57 0.77 -1.64 3.95
N ASP A 58 -0.14 -0.80 4.42
CA ASP A 58 0.20 0.44 5.12
C ASP A 58 0.53 0.14 6.59
N SER A 59 1.83 0.06 6.88
CA SER A 59 2.37 -0.11 8.24
C SER A 59 2.00 1.04 9.20
N THR A 60 1.52 2.18 8.70
CA THR A 60 1.09 3.32 9.52
C THR A 60 -0.41 3.30 9.84
N ALA A 61 -1.18 2.44 9.17
CA ALA A 61 -2.61 2.30 9.42
C ALA A 61 -2.87 1.73 10.82
N SER A 62 -3.82 2.33 11.55
CA SER A 62 -4.14 1.93 12.92
C SER A 62 -4.56 0.45 13.02
N ASN A 63 -4.09 -0.23 14.06
CA ASN A 63 -4.57 -1.55 14.45
C ASN A 63 -5.78 -1.47 15.39
N ALA A 64 -6.19 -0.29 15.84
CA ALA A 64 -7.29 -0.19 16.79
C ALA A 64 -8.63 -0.60 16.14
N ILE A 65 -9.39 -1.46 16.83
CA ILE A 65 -10.69 -1.97 16.34
C ILE A 65 -11.64 -0.80 16.02
N ALA A 66 -11.69 0.17 16.94
CA ALA A 66 -12.48 1.38 16.86
C ALA A 66 -12.15 2.28 15.65
N ASP A 67 -10.89 2.28 15.20
CA ASP A 67 -10.43 3.12 14.09
C ASP A 67 -10.76 2.47 12.74
N GLN A 68 -10.77 1.13 12.68
CA GLN A 68 -11.04 0.38 11.46
C GLN A 68 -12.54 0.40 11.08
N ASN A 69 -13.44 0.39 12.06
CA ASN A 69 -14.87 0.53 11.82
C ASN A 69 -15.61 1.20 12.98
N ALA A 70 -16.29 2.30 12.66
CA ALA A 70 -16.99 3.13 13.64
C ALA A 70 -18.14 2.41 14.37
N ALA A 71 -18.64 1.27 13.85
CA ALA A 71 -19.65 0.47 14.52
C ALA A 71 -19.18 0.03 15.92
N TRP A 72 -17.90 -0.32 16.07
CA TRP A 72 -17.35 -0.82 17.34
C TRP A 72 -17.38 0.23 18.45
N ASN A 73 -17.12 1.51 18.13
CA ASN A 73 -17.30 2.61 19.09
C ASN A 73 -18.74 2.71 19.59
N LYS A 74 -19.72 2.35 18.74
CA LYS A 74 -21.12 2.30 19.13
C LYS A 74 -21.47 1.01 19.85
N PHE A 75 -20.77 -0.11 19.70
CA PHE A 75 -21.07 -1.33 20.47
C PHE A 75 -20.37 -1.36 21.83
N GLU A 76 -19.27 -0.63 22.00
CA GLU A 76 -18.57 -0.54 23.28
C GLU A 76 -19.47 0.04 24.37
N GLY A 77 -19.54 -0.62 25.52
CA GLY A 77 -20.32 -0.14 26.66
C GLY A 77 -20.83 -1.25 27.59
N PHE A 78 -21.62 -0.82 28.57
CA PHE A 78 -22.26 -1.68 29.56
C PHE A 78 -23.74 -1.77 29.24
N TYR A 79 -24.31 -2.97 29.28
CA TYR A 79 -25.70 -3.22 28.94
C TYR A 79 -26.41 -4.11 29.98
N GLU A 80 -27.64 -3.73 30.29
CA GLU A 80 -28.62 -4.61 30.95
C GLU A 80 -29.55 -5.17 29.88
N ALA A 81 -29.81 -6.47 29.92
CA ALA A 81 -30.56 -7.17 28.91
C ALA A 81 -31.56 -8.17 29.49
N THR A 82 -32.61 -8.42 28.71
CA THR A 82 -33.52 -9.54 28.92
C THR A 82 -33.37 -10.52 27.78
N ALA A 83 -33.27 -11.80 28.11
CA ALA A 83 -33.11 -12.88 27.15
C ALA A 83 -34.21 -13.92 27.26
N THR A 84 -34.60 -14.45 26.11
CA THR A 84 -35.57 -15.55 25.98
C THR A 84 -35.02 -16.61 25.04
N ALA A 85 -35.00 -17.87 25.47
CA ALA A 85 -34.58 -19.00 24.64
C ALA A 85 -35.79 -19.76 24.08
N TYR A 86 -35.75 -20.02 22.78
CA TYR A 86 -36.78 -20.72 22.02
C TYR A 86 -36.25 -22.03 21.48
N GLY A 87 -37.06 -23.08 21.56
CA GLY A 87 -36.79 -24.38 20.98
C GLY A 87 -37.08 -24.41 19.48
N PRO A 88 -36.90 -25.58 18.84
CA PRO A 88 -37.06 -25.71 17.39
C PRO A 88 -38.50 -25.56 16.91
N ASP A 89 -39.48 -25.71 17.82
CA ASP A 89 -40.90 -25.49 17.56
C ASP A 89 -41.34 -24.03 17.72
N GLY A 90 -40.38 -23.12 18.01
CA GLY A 90 -40.62 -21.70 18.23
C GLY A 90 -41.26 -21.38 19.58
N ARG A 91 -41.42 -22.36 20.48
CA ARG A 91 -41.89 -22.13 21.85
C ARG A 91 -40.73 -21.86 22.77
N VAL A 92 -41.03 -21.21 23.89
CA VAL A 92 -40.05 -21.04 24.97
C VAL A 92 -39.58 -22.41 25.44
N ILE A 93 -38.28 -22.54 25.65
CA ILE A 93 -37.70 -23.74 26.25
C ILE A 93 -38.17 -23.85 27.69
N GLU A 94 -38.86 -24.93 28.02
CA GLU A 94 -39.29 -25.21 29.38
C GLU A 94 -38.12 -25.72 30.24
N PRO A 95 -38.15 -25.47 31.56
CA PRO A 95 -37.19 -26.04 32.50
C PRO A 95 -37.06 -27.55 32.37
N SER A 96 -35.84 -28.05 32.43
CA SER A 96 -35.51 -29.47 32.37
C SER A 96 -34.58 -29.88 33.51
N PHE A 97 -34.63 -31.15 33.90
CA PHE A 97 -33.63 -31.69 34.82
C PHE A 97 -32.24 -31.67 34.18
N LEU A 98 -31.22 -31.52 35.02
CA LEU A 98 -29.81 -31.49 34.63
C LEU A 98 -29.11 -32.74 35.14
N GLU A 99 -28.25 -33.36 34.35
CA GLU A 99 -27.42 -34.48 34.83
C GLU A 99 -26.37 -34.00 35.84
N GLN A 100 -26.14 -34.78 36.90
CA GLN A 100 -25.23 -34.41 38.01
C GLN A 100 -23.79 -34.11 37.56
N ASP A 101 -23.31 -34.78 36.51
CA ASP A 101 -21.92 -34.75 36.04
C ASP A 101 -21.77 -34.21 34.60
N ALA A 102 -22.81 -33.59 34.03
CA ALA A 102 -22.73 -33.05 32.67
C ALA A 102 -21.82 -31.82 32.64
N ALA A 103 -20.53 -32.06 32.41
CA ALA A 103 -19.54 -31.03 32.08
C ALA A 103 -19.88 -30.28 30.78
N THR A 104 -20.66 -30.91 29.90
CA THR A 104 -21.17 -30.35 28.65
C THR A 104 -22.61 -29.90 28.84
N PHE A 105 -22.78 -28.61 29.09
CA PHE A 105 -24.08 -27.97 29.08
C PHE A 105 -24.65 -28.08 27.66
N ALA A 106 -25.69 -28.90 27.48
CA ALA A 106 -26.58 -28.66 26.36
C ALA A 106 -27.14 -27.23 26.58
N PRO A 107 -26.97 -26.29 25.64
CA PRO A 107 -27.28 -24.88 25.84
C PRO A 107 -28.71 -24.59 26.33
N ASN A 108 -29.61 -25.56 26.16
CA ASN A 108 -31.04 -25.46 26.39
C ASN A 108 -31.59 -26.41 27.46
N GLN A 109 -30.75 -27.15 28.19
CA GLN A 109 -31.19 -28.04 29.27
C GLN A 109 -30.80 -27.49 30.63
N ARG A 110 -31.71 -26.77 31.27
CA ARG A 110 -31.48 -26.20 32.61
C ARG A 110 -32.76 -26.23 33.44
N PRO A 111 -32.66 -26.36 34.77
CA PRO A 111 -33.82 -26.34 35.65
C PRO A 111 -34.44 -24.95 35.84
N TYR A 112 -33.81 -23.91 35.31
CA TYR A 112 -34.25 -22.52 35.49
C TYR A 112 -35.10 -22.02 34.32
N SER A 113 -35.94 -21.02 34.57
CA SER A 113 -36.73 -20.38 33.51
C SER A 113 -35.84 -19.78 32.43
N GLN A 114 -36.17 -20.05 31.18
CA GLN A 114 -35.50 -19.52 29.99
C GLN A 114 -36.26 -18.35 29.35
N ALA A 115 -37.28 -17.80 30.03
CA ALA A 115 -38.08 -16.67 29.53
C ALA A 115 -38.77 -15.86 30.64
N PRO A 116 -38.48 -14.54 30.74
CA PRO A 116 -37.18 -13.95 30.47
C PRO A 116 -36.19 -14.27 31.61
N PHE A 117 -34.91 -14.41 31.28
CA PHE A 117 -33.83 -14.30 32.27
C PHE A 117 -33.05 -13.01 32.02
N LYS A 118 -32.31 -12.55 33.03
CA LYS A 118 -31.51 -11.32 32.92
C LYS A 118 -30.14 -11.65 32.36
N MET A 119 -29.62 -10.76 31.52
CA MET A 119 -28.26 -10.80 31.02
C MET A 119 -27.60 -9.45 31.20
N PHE A 120 -26.33 -9.46 31.51
CA PHE A 120 -25.50 -8.26 31.64
C PHE A 120 -24.31 -8.40 30.70
N ILE A 121 -24.08 -7.41 29.86
CA ILE A 121 -23.04 -7.46 28.81
C ILE A 121 -22.11 -6.27 28.97
N ASN A 122 -20.81 -6.54 29.09
CA ASN A 122 -19.75 -5.55 29.05
C ASN A 122 -18.91 -5.78 27.80
N ILE A 123 -18.90 -4.80 26.89
CA ILE A 123 -18.04 -4.77 25.70
C ILE A 123 -17.05 -3.64 25.91
N THR A 124 -15.77 -3.97 26.00
CA THR A 124 -14.68 -2.99 26.18
C THR A 124 -13.65 -3.16 25.06
N LEU A 125 -13.19 -2.04 24.50
CA LEU A 125 -12.14 -2.01 23.49
C LEU A 125 -10.85 -1.44 24.09
N SER A 126 -9.70 -2.02 23.73
CA SER A 126 -8.38 -1.51 24.10
C SER A 126 -7.45 -1.63 22.92
N GLY A 127 -7.34 -0.55 22.14
CA GLY A 127 -6.58 -0.56 20.89
C GLY A 127 -7.08 -1.65 19.95
N SER A 128 -6.21 -2.61 19.63
CA SER A 128 -6.51 -3.75 18.76
C SER A 128 -7.28 -4.87 19.44
N ARG A 129 -7.61 -4.77 20.75
CA ARG A 129 -8.19 -5.86 21.55
C ARG A 129 -9.64 -5.57 21.97
N LEU A 130 -10.45 -6.62 21.99
CA LEU A 130 -11.85 -6.67 22.41
C LEU A 130 -11.95 -7.57 23.65
N TYR A 131 -12.65 -7.07 24.67
CA TYR A 131 -13.06 -7.82 25.84
C TYR A 131 -14.58 -7.84 25.87
N GLU A 132 -15.17 -9.02 25.81
CA GLU A 132 -16.62 -9.20 25.86
C GLU A 132 -16.98 -10.15 26.99
N GLN A 133 -17.69 -9.62 27.98
CA GLN A 133 -18.12 -10.35 29.16
C GLN A 133 -19.64 -10.35 29.21
N MET A 134 -20.23 -11.53 29.31
CA MET A 134 -21.66 -11.69 29.51
C MET A 134 -21.92 -12.45 30.79
N GLN A 135 -22.95 -12.05 31.50
CA GLN A 135 -23.38 -12.71 32.71
C GLN A 135 -24.88 -12.95 32.62
N ALA A 136 -25.28 -14.23 32.58
CA ALA A 136 -26.68 -14.62 32.60
C ALA A 136 -27.08 -14.91 34.06
N ILE A 137 -28.20 -14.35 34.48
CA ILE A 137 -28.77 -14.52 35.81
C ILE A 137 -30.20 -15.03 35.65
N PHE A 138 -30.41 -16.26 36.10
CA PHE A 138 -31.64 -17.01 35.93
C PHE A 138 -32.49 -16.93 37.21
N PRO A 139 -33.81 -16.73 37.08
CA PRO A 139 -34.71 -16.79 38.22
C PRO A 139 -34.83 -18.22 38.75
N PRO A 140 -35.31 -18.40 40.00
CA PRO A 140 -35.51 -19.73 40.57
C PRO A 140 -36.37 -20.65 39.68
N PRO A 141 -36.13 -21.97 39.70
CA PRO A 141 -36.95 -22.94 38.99
C PRO A 141 -38.44 -22.80 39.38
N PRO A 142 -39.39 -22.86 38.45
CA PRO A 142 -40.81 -22.76 38.77
C PRO A 142 -41.26 -23.86 39.74
N GLU A 143 -42.16 -23.55 40.67
CA GLU A 143 -42.67 -24.50 41.68
C GLU A 143 -43.28 -25.76 41.03
N VAL A 144 -43.97 -25.60 39.89
CA VAL A 144 -44.53 -26.71 39.11
C VAL A 144 -43.47 -27.69 38.62
N PHE A 145 -42.28 -27.20 38.28
CA PHE A 145 -41.15 -28.04 37.89
C PHE A 145 -40.52 -28.70 39.14
N CYS A 146 -40.34 -27.95 40.23
CA CYS A 146 -39.77 -28.48 41.48
C CYS A 146 -40.62 -29.58 42.13
N ASN A 147 -41.93 -29.58 41.91
CA ASN A 147 -42.84 -30.59 42.43
C ASN A 147 -42.79 -31.92 41.65
N GLN A 148 -42.05 -31.98 40.54
CA GLN A 148 -41.85 -33.22 39.80
C GLN A 148 -40.81 -34.12 40.48
N SER A 149 -40.96 -35.44 40.32
CA SER A 149 -39.97 -36.39 40.82
C SER A 149 -38.67 -36.26 40.02
N VAL A 150 -37.56 -35.92 40.71
CA VAL A 150 -36.24 -35.84 40.09
C VAL A 150 -35.77 -37.24 39.68
N PRO A 151 -35.47 -37.49 38.40
CA PRO A 151 -34.94 -38.78 37.96
C PRO A 151 -33.59 -39.11 38.61
N ASP A 152 -33.30 -40.41 38.76
CA ASP A 152 -32.02 -40.88 39.30
C ASP A 152 -30.84 -40.30 38.50
N GLY A 153 -29.85 -39.74 39.19
CA GLY A 153 -28.66 -39.14 38.56
C GLY A 153 -28.88 -37.73 37.99
N MET A 154 -30.06 -37.14 38.18
CA MET A 154 -30.36 -35.77 37.77
C MET A 154 -30.54 -34.82 38.96
N GLN A 155 -30.56 -33.52 38.68
CA GLN A 155 -30.82 -32.43 39.62
C GLN A 155 -31.87 -31.49 39.03
N ASN A 156 -32.66 -30.87 39.91
CA ASN A 156 -33.64 -29.85 39.58
C ASN A 156 -33.20 -28.43 40.00
N VAL A 157 -31.97 -28.29 40.49
CA VAL A 157 -31.33 -27.03 40.87
C VAL A 157 -29.82 -27.26 40.88
N LEU A 158 -29.03 -26.25 40.56
CA LEU A 158 -27.58 -26.32 40.70
C LEU A 158 -27.19 -26.19 42.17
N SER A 159 -26.30 -27.06 42.63
CA SER A 159 -25.77 -26.99 43.99
C SER A 159 -24.73 -25.86 44.14
N PRO A 160 -24.69 -25.16 45.28
CA PRO A 160 -25.70 -25.15 46.33
C PRO A 160 -26.91 -24.34 45.88
N GLY A 161 -28.11 -24.82 46.19
CA GLY A 161 -29.34 -24.14 45.80
C GLY A 161 -30.56 -24.93 46.20
N GLU A 162 -31.68 -24.24 46.36
CA GLU A 162 -32.98 -24.85 46.65
C GLU A 162 -33.95 -24.59 45.50
N CYS A 163 -34.48 -25.67 44.91
CA CYS A 163 -35.46 -25.56 43.83
C CYS A 163 -36.67 -24.72 44.29
N GLY A 164 -37.10 -23.78 43.46
CA GLY A 164 -38.22 -22.87 43.78
C GLY A 164 -37.81 -21.62 44.54
N SER A 165 -36.59 -21.58 45.09
CA SER A 165 -36.13 -20.48 45.95
C SER A 165 -34.82 -19.85 45.49
N SER A 166 -33.90 -20.64 44.93
CA SER A 166 -32.59 -20.16 44.47
C SER A 166 -32.55 -20.08 42.96
N GLY A 167 -32.19 -18.91 42.44
CA GLY A 167 -31.76 -18.75 41.06
C GLY A 167 -30.32 -19.23 40.87
N ALA A 168 -29.79 -19.00 39.68
CA ALA A 168 -28.38 -19.28 39.37
C ALA A 168 -27.83 -18.24 38.40
N SER A 169 -26.52 -18.26 38.23
CA SER A 169 -25.85 -17.45 37.22
C SER A 169 -24.75 -18.21 36.49
N GLY A 170 -24.44 -17.71 35.30
CA GLY A 170 -23.32 -18.18 34.47
C GLY A 170 -22.61 -17.00 33.85
N ILE A 171 -21.32 -17.17 33.57
CA ILE A 171 -20.46 -16.17 32.93
C ILE A 171 -19.98 -16.64 31.57
N TYR A 172 -19.86 -15.74 30.60
CA TYR A 172 -19.35 -16.05 29.28
C TYR A 172 -18.37 -14.98 28.92
N GLU A 173 -17.13 -15.38 28.74
CA GLU A 173 -16.05 -14.44 28.44
C GLU A 173 -15.45 -14.79 27.09
N ARG A 174 -15.37 -13.78 26.24
CA ARG A 174 -14.74 -13.87 24.93
C ARG A 174 -13.77 -12.73 24.76
N PHE A 175 -12.72 -13.03 24.03
CA PHE A 175 -11.68 -12.09 23.68
C PHE A 175 -11.57 -12.03 22.16
N GLY A 176 -11.19 -10.88 21.63
CA GLY A 176 -11.00 -10.72 20.19
C GLY A 176 -9.92 -9.72 19.86
N THR A 177 -9.38 -9.79 18.64
CA THR A 177 -8.42 -8.82 18.13
C THR A 177 -8.88 -8.28 16.78
N SER A 178 -8.43 -7.09 16.42
CA SER A 178 -8.50 -6.63 15.03
C SER A 178 -7.80 -7.60 14.07
N THR A 179 -8.04 -7.45 12.77
CA THR A 179 -7.39 -8.29 11.75
C THR A 179 -6.40 -7.49 10.91
N PHE A 180 -5.53 -8.21 10.21
CA PHE A 180 -4.65 -7.61 9.19
C PHE A 180 -5.41 -7.11 7.95
N GLU A 181 -6.70 -7.41 7.79
CA GLU A 181 -7.50 -6.93 6.67
C GLU A 181 -7.88 -5.45 6.82
N LYS A 182 -7.80 -4.89 8.04
CA LYS A 182 -8.09 -3.49 8.36
C LYS A 182 -9.50 -3.02 7.97
N ASP A 183 -10.46 -3.94 7.89
CA ASP A 183 -11.85 -3.69 7.50
C ASP A 183 -12.82 -3.60 8.71
N GLY A 184 -12.27 -3.68 9.92
CA GLY A 184 -13.00 -3.70 11.17
C GLY A 184 -13.58 -5.06 11.54
N SER A 185 -13.24 -6.12 10.81
CA SER A 185 -13.42 -7.47 11.30
C SER A 185 -12.62 -7.70 12.59
N VAL A 186 -13.14 -8.58 13.45
CA VAL A 186 -12.51 -8.97 14.71
C VAL A 186 -12.35 -10.49 14.72
N THR A 187 -11.13 -10.97 14.88
CA THR A 187 -10.86 -12.38 15.17
C THR A 187 -11.21 -12.63 16.62
N MET A 188 -12.26 -13.39 16.87
CA MET A 188 -12.60 -13.93 18.17
C MET A 188 -11.67 -15.09 18.48
N LEU A 189 -11.03 -15.03 19.64
CA LEU A 189 -9.98 -15.95 20.07
C LEU A 189 -10.55 -17.31 20.50
N PRO A 190 -9.74 -18.39 20.44
CA PRO A 190 -10.21 -19.76 20.69
C PRO A 190 -10.53 -20.01 22.17
N PHE A 191 -9.92 -19.24 23.07
CA PHE A 191 -10.03 -19.36 24.52
C PHE A 191 -11.01 -18.35 25.12
N GLY A 192 -11.40 -18.63 26.36
CA GLY A 192 -12.36 -17.89 27.15
C GLY A 192 -13.18 -18.86 27.98
N ILE A 193 -14.36 -18.43 28.44
CA ILE A 193 -15.14 -19.23 29.40
C ILE A 193 -16.58 -19.34 28.94
N THR A 194 -17.13 -20.55 29.06
CA THR A 194 -18.53 -20.86 28.79
C THR A 194 -19.41 -20.43 29.97
N MET A 195 -20.72 -20.30 29.72
CA MET A 195 -21.76 -20.05 30.75
C MET A 195 -21.70 -21.01 31.95
N SER A 196 -21.03 -22.14 31.83
CA SER A 196 -20.85 -23.13 32.88
C SER A 196 -19.54 -23.04 33.65
N GLY A 197 -18.71 -22.04 33.36
CA GLY A 197 -17.39 -21.89 33.97
C GLY A 197 -16.34 -22.86 33.41
N THR A 198 -16.60 -23.50 32.27
CA THR A 198 -15.60 -24.34 31.58
C THR A 198 -14.84 -23.50 30.58
N GLU A 199 -13.58 -23.82 30.35
CA GLU A 199 -12.79 -23.19 29.29
C GLU A 199 -13.40 -23.48 27.92
N LEU A 200 -13.36 -22.50 27.03
CA LEU A 200 -13.74 -22.66 25.63
C LEU A 200 -12.69 -23.52 24.90
N ASP A 201 -13.16 -24.57 24.22
CA ASP A 201 -12.32 -25.44 23.37
C ASP A 201 -12.86 -25.40 21.93
N ARG A 202 -12.64 -24.27 21.27
CA ARG A 202 -13.07 -24.04 19.88
C ARG A 202 -11.98 -23.36 19.07
N LYS A 203 -12.12 -23.38 17.74
CA LYS A 203 -11.24 -22.60 16.85
C LYS A 203 -11.58 -21.10 16.90
N SER A 204 -10.59 -20.26 16.64
CA SER A 204 -10.82 -18.85 16.37
C SER A 204 -11.79 -18.68 15.19
N TYR A 205 -12.59 -17.61 15.23
CA TYR A 205 -13.54 -17.28 14.17
C TYR A 205 -13.63 -15.76 14.01
N VAL A 206 -14.21 -15.30 12.91
CA VAL A 206 -14.28 -13.86 12.62
C VAL A 206 -15.68 -13.33 12.92
N SER A 207 -15.73 -12.22 13.64
CA SER A 207 -16.88 -11.34 13.75
C SER A 207 -16.75 -10.22 12.73
N LEU A 208 -17.76 -10.10 11.87
CA LEU A 208 -17.78 -9.18 10.74
C LEU A 208 -18.79 -8.07 10.99
N PRO A 209 -18.38 -6.79 10.89
CA PRO A 209 -19.34 -5.70 10.85
C PRO A 209 -20.13 -5.77 9.52
N ALA A 210 -21.45 -5.69 9.61
CA ALA A 210 -22.35 -5.60 8.47
C ALA A 210 -22.93 -4.18 8.41
N GLY A 211 -22.14 -3.26 7.84
CA GLY A 211 -22.38 -1.82 7.88
C GLY A 211 -21.98 -1.23 9.23
N GLU A 212 -22.63 -0.13 9.63
CA GLU A 212 -22.27 0.63 10.85
C GLU A 212 -23.14 0.33 12.08
N SER A 213 -24.04 -0.66 11.98
CA SER A 213 -25.07 -0.90 13.00
C SER A 213 -25.33 -2.37 13.27
N ASN A 214 -24.60 -3.28 12.62
CA ASN A 214 -24.79 -4.70 12.81
C ASN A 214 -23.44 -5.40 12.85
N HIS A 215 -23.36 -6.51 13.58
CA HIS A 215 -22.27 -7.45 13.45
C HIS A 215 -22.82 -8.87 13.36
N PHE A 216 -22.13 -9.71 12.59
CA PHE A 216 -22.44 -11.11 12.42
C PHE A 216 -21.20 -11.94 12.72
N SER A 217 -21.37 -13.05 13.42
CA SER A 217 -20.30 -14.03 13.57
C SER A 217 -20.89 -15.44 13.61
N SER A 218 -20.09 -16.41 13.20
CA SER A 218 -20.47 -17.81 13.27
C SER A 218 -19.27 -18.68 13.53
N TYR A 219 -19.45 -19.75 14.29
CA TYR A 219 -18.42 -20.73 14.54
C TYR A 219 -18.99 -22.14 14.66
N TRP A 220 -18.10 -23.12 14.51
CA TRP A 220 -18.40 -24.54 14.68
C TRP A 220 -17.63 -25.08 15.88
N GLU A 221 -18.30 -25.88 16.69
CA GLU A 221 -17.73 -26.51 17.88
C GLU A 221 -18.41 -27.87 18.08
N ASN A 222 -17.65 -28.97 18.05
CA ASN A 222 -18.14 -30.31 18.41
C ASN A 222 -19.46 -30.74 17.73
N GLY A 223 -19.64 -30.43 16.44
CA GLY A 223 -20.86 -30.75 15.70
C GLY A 223 -22.03 -29.77 15.95
N LEU A 224 -21.75 -28.62 16.55
CA LEU A 224 -22.68 -27.52 16.73
C LEU A 224 -22.21 -26.31 15.91
N LEU A 225 -23.10 -25.76 15.07
CA LEU A 225 -22.91 -24.44 14.46
C LEU A 225 -23.67 -23.41 15.29
N VAL A 226 -22.98 -22.36 15.71
CA VAL A 226 -23.57 -21.22 16.42
C VAL A 226 -23.44 -19.98 15.56
N GLN A 227 -24.53 -19.22 15.43
CA GLN A 227 -24.58 -17.95 14.73
C GLN A 227 -25.01 -16.83 15.67
N TYR A 228 -24.26 -15.73 15.67
CA TYR A 228 -24.57 -14.51 16.40
C TYR A 228 -24.89 -13.42 15.39
N ALA A 229 -26.02 -12.77 15.56
CA ALA A 229 -26.33 -11.54 14.84
C ALA A 229 -26.80 -10.49 15.84
N SER A 230 -26.13 -9.34 15.86
CA SER A 230 -26.52 -8.21 16.70
C SER A 230 -26.78 -7.00 15.83
N ALA A 231 -27.81 -6.25 16.19
CA ALA A 231 -28.22 -5.03 15.51
C ALA A 231 -28.51 -3.92 16.51
N CYS A 232 -28.07 -2.71 16.19
CA CYS A 232 -28.47 -1.51 16.90
C CYS A 232 -29.89 -1.12 16.51
N LEU A 233 -30.72 -0.81 17.51
CA LEU A 233 -32.11 -0.40 17.31
C LEU A 233 -32.27 1.13 17.24
N ASP A 234 -31.21 1.87 17.55
CA ASP A 234 -31.12 3.32 17.44
C ASP A 234 -29.73 3.75 16.93
N ALA A 235 -29.57 5.04 16.60
CA ALA A 235 -28.37 5.58 15.97
C ALA A 235 -27.11 5.51 16.86
N GLU A 236 -27.29 5.56 18.19
CA GLU A 236 -26.22 5.54 19.19
C GLU A 236 -25.98 4.13 19.75
N CYS A 237 -26.68 3.12 19.22
CA CYS A 237 -26.69 1.76 19.74
C CYS A 237 -26.94 1.74 21.26
N SER A 238 -27.85 2.59 21.75
CA SER A 238 -28.30 2.58 23.14
C SER A 238 -29.21 1.38 23.42
N GLN A 239 -29.84 0.86 22.38
CA GLN A 239 -30.59 -0.38 22.38
C GLN A 239 -30.01 -1.37 21.37
N LEU A 240 -29.82 -2.62 21.79
CA LEU A 240 -29.32 -3.72 20.98
C LEU A 240 -30.31 -4.87 20.92
N SER A 241 -30.39 -5.50 19.76
CA SER A 241 -31.09 -6.78 19.56
C SER A 241 -30.08 -7.81 19.09
N THR A 242 -29.88 -8.86 19.87
CA THR A 242 -28.97 -9.97 19.55
C THR A 242 -29.73 -11.28 19.44
N THR A 243 -29.35 -12.08 18.46
CA THR A 243 -29.91 -13.40 18.19
C THR A 243 -28.78 -14.42 18.18
N ILE A 244 -28.92 -15.48 18.97
CA ILE A 244 -27.97 -16.58 19.01
C ILE A 244 -28.71 -17.83 18.54
N ASP A 245 -28.41 -18.27 17.33
CA ASP A 245 -29.03 -19.44 16.72
C ASP A 245 -28.06 -20.61 16.74
N GLN A 246 -28.57 -21.81 17.06
CA GLN A 246 -27.78 -23.02 17.23
C GLN A 246 -28.32 -24.13 16.33
N TYR A 247 -27.40 -24.83 15.66
CA TYR A 247 -27.71 -25.88 14.71
C TYR A 247 -26.85 -27.11 14.96
N ASP A 248 -27.49 -28.28 15.02
CA ASP A 248 -26.80 -29.57 15.01
C ASP A 248 -26.28 -29.86 13.60
N THR A 249 -25.00 -30.20 13.53
CA THR A 249 -24.26 -30.55 12.32
C THR A 249 -23.63 -31.95 12.42
N SER A 250 -23.96 -32.73 13.45
CA SER A 250 -23.38 -34.05 13.74
C SER A 250 -23.98 -35.18 12.89
N THR A 251 -25.05 -34.91 12.13
CA THR A 251 -25.68 -35.88 11.23
C THR A 251 -24.70 -36.34 10.14
N PRO A 252 -24.44 -37.66 9.99
CA PRO A 252 -23.47 -38.17 9.04
C PRO A 252 -24.03 -38.09 7.61
N ALA A 253 -23.81 -36.95 6.98
CA ALA A 253 -23.80 -36.74 5.52
C ALA A 253 -23.55 -35.27 5.13
N GLY A 254 -23.48 -34.31 6.06
CA GLY A 254 -23.26 -32.89 5.69
C GLY A 254 -24.39 -32.28 4.82
N GLU A 255 -25.53 -32.94 4.71
CA GLU A 255 -26.65 -32.50 3.85
C GLU A 255 -27.77 -31.79 4.62
N GLU A 256 -27.93 -32.00 5.94
CA GLU A 256 -29.01 -31.36 6.72
C GLU A 256 -28.53 -30.83 8.07
N TYR A 257 -28.65 -29.50 8.23
CA TYR A 257 -28.54 -28.80 9.51
C TYR A 257 -29.87 -28.90 10.25
N THR A 258 -29.84 -29.31 11.52
CA THR A 258 -31.04 -29.30 12.36
C THR A 258 -31.01 -28.10 13.28
N PHE A 259 -31.96 -27.18 13.14
CA PHE A 259 -32.11 -26.07 14.07
C PHE A 259 -32.45 -26.61 15.48
N LEU A 260 -31.69 -26.19 16.49
CA LEU A 260 -31.85 -26.63 17.87
C LEU A 260 -32.53 -25.58 18.74
N ALA A 261 -32.07 -24.33 18.67
CA ALA A 261 -32.62 -23.25 19.48
C ALA A 261 -32.22 -21.87 18.95
N SER A 262 -32.99 -20.87 19.37
CA SER A 262 -32.68 -19.44 19.19
C SER A 262 -32.80 -18.73 20.52
N THR A 263 -31.78 -17.99 20.94
CA THR A 263 -31.86 -17.05 22.06
C THR A 263 -32.03 -15.63 21.52
N ARG A 264 -33.05 -14.92 21.99
CA ARG A 264 -33.31 -13.51 21.65
C ARG A 264 -32.99 -12.64 22.84
N ILE A 265 -32.10 -11.68 22.65
CA ILE A 265 -31.58 -10.80 23.68
C ILE A 265 -31.92 -9.36 23.27
N PHE A 266 -32.56 -8.63 24.18
CA PHE A 266 -32.79 -7.19 24.04
C PHE A 266 -32.04 -6.48 25.15
N ALA A 267 -31.10 -5.62 24.77
CA ALA A 267 -30.20 -4.96 25.69
C ALA A 267 -30.36 -3.44 25.65
N THR A 268 -30.26 -2.80 26.81
CA THR A 268 -30.27 -1.34 26.98
C THR A 268 -28.96 -0.92 27.63
N ARG A 269 -28.32 0.10 27.05
CA ARG A 269 -27.05 0.63 27.53
C ARG A 269 -27.24 1.34 28.87
N LEU A 270 -26.36 1.05 29.81
CA LEU A 270 -26.24 1.72 31.09
C LEU A 270 -25.21 2.86 31.01
N ALA A 271 -25.39 3.89 31.84
CA ALA A 271 -24.59 5.11 31.73
C ALA A 271 -23.16 4.96 32.27
N SER A 272 -22.88 3.93 33.08
CA SER A 272 -21.57 3.74 33.70
C SER A 272 -21.35 2.31 34.18
N SER A 273 -20.08 1.95 34.40
CA SER A 273 -19.68 0.68 35.03
C SER A 273 -20.25 0.51 36.44
N GLN A 274 -20.46 1.59 37.18
CA GLN A 274 -21.06 1.50 38.51
C GLN A 274 -22.53 1.10 38.44
N GLN A 275 -23.31 1.74 37.56
CA GLN A 275 -24.71 1.34 37.34
C GLN A 275 -24.83 -0.12 36.87
N PHE A 276 -23.88 -0.57 36.06
CA PHE A 276 -23.80 -1.96 35.64
C PHE A 276 -23.61 -2.92 36.82
N ARG A 277 -22.62 -2.66 37.68
CA ARG A 277 -22.40 -3.46 38.90
C ARG A 277 -23.61 -3.44 39.84
N ASP A 278 -24.18 -2.25 40.08
CA ASP A 278 -25.35 -2.11 40.93
C ASP A 278 -26.56 -2.92 40.39
N ALA A 279 -26.73 -2.96 39.06
CA ALA A 279 -27.81 -3.72 38.43
C ALA A 279 -27.59 -5.24 38.47
N VAL A 280 -26.35 -5.69 38.30
CA VAL A 280 -25.94 -7.10 38.50
C VAL A 280 -26.23 -7.54 39.94
N ASP A 281 -25.78 -6.78 40.92
CA ASP A 281 -26.01 -7.07 42.34
C ASP A 281 -27.50 -7.10 42.69
N ALA A 282 -28.26 -6.14 42.16
CA ALA A 282 -29.71 -6.12 42.32
C ALA A 282 -30.36 -7.38 41.75
N ALA A 283 -29.92 -7.85 40.58
CA ALA A 283 -30.44 -9.09 39.97
C ALA A 283 -30.06 -10.34 40.79
N PHE A 284 -28.86 -10.41 41.36
CA PHE A 284 -28.47 -11.50 42.26
C PHE A 284 -29.32 -11.56 43.53
N LEU A 285 -29.66 -10.40 44.09
CA LEU A 285 -30.54 -10.32 45.25
C LEU A 285 -31.98 -10.67 44.89
N GLU A 286 -32.49 -10.17 43.75
CA GLU A 286 -33.84 -10.44 43.26
C GLU A 286 -34.08 -11.93 43.03
N TYR A 287 -33.12 -12.63 42.41
CA TYR A 287 -33.24 -14.06 42.11
C TYR A 287 -32.64 -14.97 43.19
N ASN A 288 -32.25 -14.40 44.35
CA ASN A 288 -31.70 -15.15 45.47
C ASN A 288 -30.57 -16.11 45.04
N VAL A 289 -29.64 -15.58 44.23
CA VAL A 289 -28.54 -16.37 43.67
C VAL A 289 -27.50 -16.67 44.77
N PRO A 290 -27.14 -17.94 44.99
CA PRO A 290 -26.10 -18.38 45.92
C PRO A 290 -24.78 -17.63 45.70
N SER A 291 -24.05 -17.31 46.77
CA SER A 291 -22.84 -16.47 46.70
C SER A 291 -21.70 -17.07 45.88
N ASP A 292 -21.65 -18.39 45.75
CA ASP A 292 -20.64 -19.13 44.99
C ASP A 292 -20.99 -19.30 43.51
N HIS A 293 -22.23 -19.01 43.11
CA HIS A 293 -22.60 -18.85 41.69
C HIS A 293 -22.36 -17.42 41.21
N ARG A 294 -22.05 -16.48 42.11
CA ARG A 294 -21.68 -15.11 41.77
C ARG A 294 -20.19 -15.08 41.39
N PRO A 295 -19.83 -14.64 40.18
CA PRO A 295 -18.44 -14.58 39.74
C PRO A 295 -17.65 -13.50 40.49
N PHE A 296 -16.33 -13.56 40.37
CA PHE A 296 -15.40 -12.67 41.05
C PHE A 296 -15.34 -11.29 40.37
N GLU A 297 -15.05 -10.22 41.13
CA GLU A 297 -14.89 -8.86 40.63
C GLU A 297 -13.43 -8.48 40.31
N ASP A 298 -13.29 -7.56 39.34
CA ASP A 298 -12.13 -6.92 38.71
C ASP A 298 -11.32 -7.75 37.67
N GLY A 299 -11.33 -7.28 36.42
CA GLY A 299 -10.62 -7.89 35.29
C GLY A 299 -11.47 -8.91 34.55
N CYS A 300 -11.00 -10.14 34.43
CA CYS A 300 -11.75 -11.25 33.83
C CYS A 300 -12.59 -11.96 34.91
N LEU A 301 -13.90 -12.08 34.69
CA LEU A 301 -14.90 -12.59 35.64
C LEU A 301 -14.60 -14.01 36.12
N SER A 302 -13.98 -14.81 35.26
CA SER A 302 -13.58 -16.19 35.55
C SER A 302 -12.22 -16.32 36.23
N GLY A 303 -11.44 -15.23 36.30
CA GLY A 303 -10.03 -15.24 36.65
C GLY A 303 -9.10 -15.70 35.51
N PHE A 304 -9.62 -16.14 34.37
CA PHE A 304 -8.84 -16.43 33.18
C PHE A 304 -8.74 -15.17 32.30
N CYS A 305 -7.52 -14.65 32.15
CA CYS A 305 -7.21 -13.57 31.21
C CYS A 305 -6.12 -14.04 30.24
N PRO A 306 -6.25 -13.78 28.93
CA PRO A 306 -5.21 -14.12 27.96
C PRO A 306 -3.93 -13.34 28.24
N ASP A 307 -2.79 -14.03 28.15
CA ASP A 307 -1.49 -13.40 28.28
C ASP A 307 -1.00 -12.82 26.94
N GLU A 308 0.12 -12.10 26.96
CA GLU A 308 0.67 -11.49 25.73
C GLU A 308 1.05 -12.51 24.65
N SER A 309 1.42 -13.74 25.03
CA SER A 309 1.72 -14.77 24.04
C SER A 309 0.46 -15.26 23.33
N ASP A 310 -0.65 -15.39 24.08
CA ASP A 310 -1.96 -15.70 23.53
C ASP A 310 -2.46 -14.61 22.56
N TRP A 311 -2.26 -13.34 22.93
CA TRP A 311 -2.62 -12.21 22.06
C TRP A 311 -1.79 -12.19 20.77
N CYS A 312 -0.46 -12.33 20.88
CA CYS A 312 0.44 -12.16 19.74
C CYS A 312 0.44 -13.28 18.71
N GLU A 313 -0.35 -14.33 18.91
CA GLU A 313 -0.67 -15.28 17.85
C GLU A 313 -1.62 -14.67 16.79
N TYR A 314 -2.48 -13.72 17.19
CA TYR A 314 -3.54 -13.16 16.36
C TYR A 314 -3.51 -11.64 16.21
N ASP A 315 -3.05 -10.93 17.25
CA ASP A 315 -3.11 -9.47 17.36
C ASP A 315 -2.14 -8.78 16.38
N PRO A 316 -2.63 -8.00 15.41
CA PRO A 316 -1.79 -7.28 14.45
C PRO A 316 -0.80 -6.29 15.06
N GLU A 317 -0.96 -5.93 16.34
CA GLU A 317 -0.03 -5.04 17.04
C GLU A 317 1.32 -5.72 17.33
N CYS A 318 1.36 -7.05 17.47
CA CYS A 318 2.59 -7.79 17.77
C CYS A 318 2.83 -9.03 16.89
N ALA A 319 1.79 -9.56 16.25
CA ALA A 319 1.92 -10.61 15.27
C ALA A 319 2.58 -10.10 13.98
N VAL A 320 3.25 -10.99 13.24
CA VAL A 320 3.88 -10.64 11.96
C VAL A 320 2.80 -10.53 10.88
N SER A 321 2.72 -9.37 10.23
CA SER A 321 1.79 -9.16 9.12
C SER A 321 2.06 -10.12 7.96
N PRO A 322 1.03 -10.79 7.40
CA PRO A 322 1.17 -11.55 6.16
C PRO A 322 1.29 -10.63 4.94
N TYR A 323 0.94 -9.35 5.08
CA TYR A 323 1.11 -8.33 4.05
C TYR A 323 2.43 -7.60 4.27
N SER A 324 3.35 -7.78 3.33
CA SER A 324 4.61 -7.05 3.28
C SER A 324 4.79 -6.48 1.88
N GLU A 325 5.30 -5.26 1.80
CA GLU A 325 5.61 -4.63 0.51
C GLU A 325 6.63 -5.50 -0.25
N PRO A 326 6.31 -5.95 -1.47
CA PRO A 326 7.24 -6.70 -2.28
C PRO A 326 8.42 -5.83 -2.71
N GLU A 327 9.52 -6.47 -3.11
CA GLU A 327 10.69 -5.77 -3.65
C GLU A 327 10.30 -4.90 -4.85
N ALA A 328 10.57 -3.58 -4.74
CA ALA A 328 10.28 -2.66 -5.82
C ALA A 328 11.33 -2.77 -6.93
N TYR A 329 10.93 -2.45 -8.16
CA TYR A 329 11.80 -2.50 -9.34
C TYR A 329 11.86 -1.18 -10.08
N VAL A 330 12.95 -0.96 -10.79
CA VAL A 330 13.17 0.27 -11.57
C VAL A 330 12.27 0.28 -12.80
N VAL A 331 11.50 1.36 -12.97
CA VAL A 331 10.67 1.62 -14.14
C VAL A 331 11.53 2.23 -15.24
N ALA A 332 11.65 1.54 -16.37
CA ALA A 332 12.56 1.95 -17.45
C ALA A 332 12.23 3.31 -18.08
N GLY A 333 10.94 3.66 -18.17
CA GLY A 333 10.49 4.88 -18.86
C GLY A 333 11.11 6.18 -18.32
N PRO A 334 10.91 6.52 -17.03
CA PRO A 334 11.50 7.72 -16.42
C PRO A 334 13.03 7.77 -16.53
N VAL A 335 13.71 6.64 -16.28
CA VAL A 335 15.17 6.56 -16.34
C VAL A 335 15.69 6.85 -17.74
N VAL A 336 15.10 6.22 -18.76
CA VAL A 336 15.45 6.47 -20.17
C VAL A 336 15.20 7.95 -20.52
N GLY A 337 14.10 8.52 -20.05
CA GLY A 337 13.80 9.94 -20.22
C GLY A 337 14.91 10.86 -19.69
N VAL A 338 15.39 10.61 -18.47
CA VAL A 338 16.48 11.39 -17.85
C VAL A 338 17.80 11.22 -18.61
N VAL A 339 18.16 9.98 -18.97
CA VAL A 339 19.40 9.69 -19.72
C VAL A 339 19.39 10.40 -21.07
N VAL A 340 18.28 10.34 -21.80
CA VAL A 340 18.12 11.04 -23.10
C VAL A 340 18.19 12.55 -22.91
N ALA A 341 17.53 13.11 -21.90
CA ALA A 341 17.57 14.54 -21.61
C ALA A 341 19.01 15.02 -21.32
N VAL A 342 19.77 14.28 -20.50
CA VAL A 342 21.18 14.57 -20.23
C VAL A 342 22.03 14.47 -21.50
N ALA A 343 21.83 13.43 -22.31
CA ALA A 343 22.55 13.28 -23.58
C ALA A 343 22.28 14.43 -24.55
N VAL A 344 21.03 14.90 -24.65
CA VAL A 344 20.65 16.05 -25.48
C VAL A 344 21.33 17.33 -24.96
N VAL A 345 21.33 17.57 -23.65
CA VAL A 345 22.01 18.74 -23.06
C VAL A 345 23.51 18.73 -23.35
N ILE A 346 24.16 17.57 -23.19
CA ILE A 346 25.59 17.40 -23.51
C ILE A 346 25.83 17.66 -25.01
N PHE A 347 24.99 17.10 -25.89
CA PHE A 347 25.13 17.29 -27.33
C PHE A 347 24.98 18.76 -27.73
N LEU A 348 24.00 19.46 -27.16
CA LEU A 348 23.82 20.90 -27.38
C LEU A 348 25.01 21.72 -26.86
N ALA A 349 25.57 21.35 -25.70
CA ALA A 349 26.76 22.00 -25.15
C ALA A 349 27.99 21.79 -26.05
N LEU A 350 28.23 20.55 -26.49
CA LEU A 350 29.32 20.23 -27.43
C LEU A 350 29.13 20.95 -28.76
N PHE A 351 27.91 21.01 -29.29
CA PHE A 351 27.59 21.73 -30.52
C PHE A 351 27.85 23.24 -30.36
N ALA A 352 27.45 23.84 -29.24
CA ALA A 352 27.72 25.24 -28.94
C ALA A 352 29.23 25.51 -28.79
N LEU A 353 29.97 24.62 -28.13
CA LEU A 353 31.43 24.71 -28.02
C LEU A 353 32.10 24.59 -29.39
N HIS A 354 31.66 23.64 -30.23
CA HIS A 354 32.17 23.46 -31.58
C HIS A 354 31.90 24.71 -32.43
N ARG A 355 30.69 25.25 -32.41
CA ARG A 355 30.36 26.53 -33.08
C ARG A 355 31.22 27.69 -32.58
N ARG A 356 31.50 27.78 -31.27
CA ARG A 356 32.39 28.81 -30.70
C ARG A 356 33.83 28.64 -31.21
N GLN A 357 34.37 27.42 -31.22
CA GLN A 357 35.72 27.16 -31.74
C GLN A 357 35.81 27.46 -33.24
N MET A 358 34.81 27.09 -34.04
CA MET A 358 34.78 27.39 -35.47
C MET A 358 34.80 28.90 -35.73
N LYS A 359 34.00 29.69 -34.99
CA LYS A 359 34.05 31.16 -35.06
C LYS A 359 35.40 31.75 -34.63
N GLN A 360 36.07 31.15 -33.64
CA GLN A 360 37.40 31.61 -33.21
C GLN A 360 38.49 31.30 -34.25
N LYS A 361 38.43 30.12 -34.89
CA LYS A 361 39.37 29.73 -35.96
C LYS A 361 39.23 30.63 -37.19
N GLU A 362 38.00 31.02 -37.54
CA GLU A 362 37.71 31.93 -38.66
C GLU A 362 38.55 33.22 -38.58
N GLY A 363 38.64 33.85 -37.40
CA GLY A 363 39.41 35.08 -37.23
C GLY A 363 40.92 34.91 -37.39
N VAL A 364 41.47 33.74 -37.07
CA VAL A 364 42.92 33.45 -37.20
C VAL A 364 43.26 33.07 -38.64
N VAL A 365 42.45 32.21 -39.27
CA VAL A 365 42.64 31.78 -40.66
C VAL A 365 42.50 32.93 -41.63
N ARG A 366 41.50 33.81 -41.43
CA ARG A 366 41.34 35.05 -42.21
C ARG A 366 42.61 35.92 -42.18
N LYS A 367 43.19 36.12 -41.00
CA LYS A 367 44.42 36.92 -40.84
C LYS A 367 45.64 36.29 -41.48
N GLN A 368 45.80 34.98 -41.33
CA GLN A 368 46.91 34.27 -41.95
C GLN A 368 46.86 34.38 -43.47
N PHE A 369 45.69 34.23 -44.07
CA PHE A 369 45.55 34.33 -45.52
C PHE A 369 45.80 35.74 -46.05
N THR A 370 45.27 36.78 -45.41
CA THR A 370 45.44 38.16 -45.90
C THR A 370 46.87 38.65 -45.75
N THR A 371 47.53 38.24 -44.67
CA THR A 371 48.98 38.49 -44.49
C THR A 371 49.78 37.79 -45.58
N ARG A 372 49.45 36.54 -45.92
CA ARG A 372 50.20 35.75 -46.92
C ARG A 372 50.04 36.23 -48.34
N ILE A 373 48.83 36.64 -48.75
CA ILE A 373 48.64 37.23 -50.08
C ILE A 373 49.30 38.61 -50.14
N ALA A 374 49.23 39.43 -49.08
CA ALA A 374 49.99 40.67 -49.02
C ALA A 374 51.50 40.43 -49.15
N GLU A 375 52.05 39.41 -48.47
CA GLU A 375 53.46 39.01 -48.59
C GLU A 375 53.82 38.54 -50.01
N GLY A 376 52.99 37.71 -50.64
CA GLY A 376 53.16 37.27 -52.03
C GLY A 376 53.21 38.44 -53.04
N ILE A 377 52.45 39.50 -52.78
CA ILE A 377 52.38 40.69 -53.64
C ILE A 377 53.54 41.68 -53.35
N THR A 378 53.98 41.82 -52.10
CA THR A 378 55.05 42.76 -51.72
C THR A 378 56.43 42.43 -52.30
N VAL A 379 56.64 41.22 -52.83
CA VAL A 379 57.86 40.85 -53.57
C VAL A 379 58.05 41.70 -54.85
N SER A 380 56.99 42.37 -55.35
CA SER A 380 57.06 43.29 -56.50
C SER A 380 57.33 44.77 -56.16
N GLY A 381 57.76 45.09 -54.93
CA GLY A 381 58.46 46.37 -54.66
C GLY A 381 57.61 47.61 -54.39
N THR A 382 56.39 47.48 -53.86
CA THR A 382 55.57 48.62 -53.42
C THR A 382 55.27 48.57 -51.91
N ARG A 383 55.47 49.70 -51.21
CA ARG A 383 55.04 49.91 -49.81
C ARG A 383 53.83 50.84 -49.79
N GLY A 384 52.63 50.27 -49.71
CA GLY A 384 51.35 51.01 -49.59
C GLY A 384 50.14 50.06 -49.67
N PRO A 385 48.94 50.51 -49.27
CA PRO A 385 47.72 49.72 -49.41
C PRO A 385 47.48 49.40 -50.90
N LEU A 386 47.08 48.16 -51.18
CA LEU A 386 46.91 47.64 -52.53
C LEU A 386 45.83 48.44 -53.27
N SER A 387 46.13 48.89 -54.49
CA SER A 387 45.11 49.52 -55.34
C SER A 387 44.15 48.47 -55.90
N PRO A 388 42.89 48.83 -56.23
CA PRO A 388 41.95 47.92 -56.90
C PRO A 388 42.54 47.26 -58.15
N ASP A 389 43.34 48.01 -58.91
CA ASP A 389 44.00 47.52 -60.13
C ASP A 389 45.05 46.43 -59.85
N GLN A 390 45.72 46.48 -58.69
CA GLN A 390 46.69 45.47 -58.28
C GLN A 390 46.02 44.18 -57.81
N LEU A 391 44.89 44.30 -57.11
CA LEU A 391 44.06 43.14 -56.74
C LEU A 391 43.46 42.48 -57.97
N LEU A 392 43.04 43.27 -58.97
CA LEU A 392 42.56 42.77 -60.25
C LEU A 392 43.66 42.05 -61.05
N ALA A 393 44.88 42.61 -61.07
CA ALA A 393 46.00 41.99 -61.76
C ALA A 393 46.39 40.64 -61.15
N GLU A 394 46.37 40.50 -59.83
CA GLU A 394 46.64 39.23 -59.17
C GLU A 394 45.46 38.27 -59.27
N PHE A 395 44.21 38.74 -59.24
CA PHE A 395 43.05 37.91 -59.53
C PHE A 395 43.17 37.24 -60.91
N HIS A 396 43.48 38.00 -61.95
CA HIS A 396 43.71 37.47 -63.31
C HIS A 396 44.93 36.56 -63.45
N LYS A 397 45.86 36.62 -62.51
CA LYS A 397 47.05 35.76 -62.50
C LYS A 397 46.79 34.41 -61.83
N ILE A 398 45.81 34.36 -60.95
CA ILE A 398 45.34 33.14 -60.28
C ILE A 398 44.28 32.44 -61.13
N ASP A 399 43.45 33.21 -61.83
CA ASP A 399 42.45 32.77 -62.81
C ASP A 399 43.17 32.22 -64.06
N GLU A 400 43.64 30.97 -64.00
CA GLU A 400 44.45 30.34 -65.05
C GLU A 400 43.62 30.12 -66.33
N ASP A 401 42.32 29.86 -66.16
CA ASP A 401 41.41 29.60 -67.28
C ASP A 401 40.71 30.86 -67.83
N ASN A 402 40.88 32.03 -67.19
CA ASN A 402 40.22 33.30 -67.50
C ASN A 402 38.68 33.20 -67.49
N GLY A 403 38.12 32.34 -66.63
CA GLY A 403 36.70 32.13 -66.45
C GLY A 403 36.00 33.30 -65.74
N GLY A 404 36.76 34.23 -65.14
CA GLY A 404 36.24 35.38 -64.42
C GLY A 404 35.81 35.06 -62.97
N THR A 405 36.08 33.84 -62.50
CA THR A 405 35.89 33.38 -61.12
C THR A 405 37.02 32.44 -60.76
N LEU A 406 37.55 32.51 -59.53
CA LEU A 406 38.61 31.61 -59.08
C LEU A 406 38.02 30.30 -58.58
N GLU A 407 38.29 29.21 -59.28
CA GLU A 407 37.91 27.90 -58.79
C GLU A 407 38.72 27.53 -57.53
N LYS A 408 38.13 26.68 -56.70
CA LYS A 408 38.76 26.19 -55.47
C LYS A 408 40.13 25.54 -55.70
N GLN A 409 40.34 24.92 -56.85
CA GLN A 409 41.61 24.27 -57.18
C GLN A 409 42.68 25.28 -57.60
N GLU A 410 42.30 26.30 -58.37
CA GLU A 410 43.19 27.37 -58.83
C GLU A 410 43.69 28.21 -57.64
N LEU A 411 42.79 28.60 -56.74
CA LEU A 411 43.17 29.34 -55.54
C LEU A 411 44.06 28.51 -54.58
N TRP A 412 43.84 27.18 -54.52
CA TRP A 412 44.73 26.28 -53.77
C TRP A 412 46.11 26.15 -54.41
N ALA A 413 46.17 25.94 -55.73
CA ALA A 413 47.42 25.81 -56.47
C ALA A 413 48.27 27.10 -56.40
N PHE A 414 47.62 28.27 -56.42
CA PHE A 414 48.30 29.54 -56.19
C PHE A 414 48.90 29.63 -54.78
N LEU A 415 48.16 29.22 -53.76
CA LEU A 415 48.66 29.21 -52.38
C LEU A 415 49.79 28.20 -52.16
N GLU A 416 49.81 27.07 -52.87
CA GLU A 416 50.90 26.09 -52.82
C GLU A 416 52.12 26.49 -53.67
N SER A 417 51.94 27.24 -54.75
CA SER A 417 53.03 27.62 -55.67
C SER A 417 53.86 28.83 -55.21
N GLY A 418 53.37 29.60 -54.24
CA GLY A 418 54.10 30.71 -53.62
C GLY A 418 55.21 30.24 -52.64
N LYS A 419 56.29 31.02 -52.50
CA LYS A 419 57.36 30.82 -51.49
C LYS A 419 56.91 31.10 -50.03
N VAL A 420 55.65 30.86 -49.71
CA VAL A 420 54.99 31.25 -48.47
C VAL A 420 54.45 29.98 -47.82
N GLY A 421 54.86 29.68 -46.58
CA GLY A 421 54.77 28.35 -45.96
C GLY A 421 53.39 27.66 -45.99
N SER A 422 53.40 26.34 -45.77
CA SER A 422 52.23 25.45 -45.92
C SER A 422 51.00 25.91 -45.13
N MET A 423 49.82 25.91 -45.78
CA MET A 423 48.50 25.95 -45.15
C MET A 423 47.95 24.52 -45.16
N SER A 424 47.26 24.11 -44.09
CA SER A 424 46.61 22.80 -44.11
C SER A 424 45.41 22.83 -45.06
N ARG A 425 45.11 21.71 -45.73
CA ARG A 425 43.94 21.62 -46.62
C ARG A 425 42.64 21.98 -45.90
N SER A 426 42.51 21.61 -44.62
CA SER A 426 41.35 21.95 -43.79
C SER A 426 41.21 23.45 -43.51
N ASP A 427 42.32 24.17 -43.32
CA ASP A 427 42.27 25.62 -43.11
C ASP A 427 41.94 26.36 -44.41
N PHE A 428 42.41 25.84 -45.54
CA PHE A 428 42.03 26.36 -46.85
C PHE A 428 40.56 26.11 -47.18
N ASP A 429 40.03 24.92 -46.90
CA ASP A 429 38.62 24.63 -47.12
C ASP A 429 37.72 25.55 -46.28
N LEU A 430 38.10 25.82 -45.03
CA LEU A 430 37.41 26.78 -44.16
C LEU A 430 37.51 28.19 -44.73
N LEU A 431 38.69 28.62 -45.13
CA LEU A 431 38.92 29.93 -45.74
C LEU A 431 38.09 30.12 -47.02
N PHE A 432 38.11 29.12 -47.91
CA PHE A 432 37.39 29.16 -49.17
C PHE A 432 35.88 29.35 -48.91
N SER A 433 35.30 28.57 -47.98
CA SER A 433 33.89 28.70 -47.58
C SER A 433 33.51 30.04 -46.94
N VAL A 434 34.52 30.84 -46.58
CA VAL A 434 34.38 32.15 -45.96
C VAL A 434 34.50 33.28 -46.99
N ILE A 435 35.24 33.05 -48.08
CA ILE A 435 35.39 33.99 -49.21
C ILE A 435 34.22 33.83 -50.18
N ASP A 436 33.87 32.58 -50.52
CA ASP A 436 32.72 32.19 -51.34
C ASP A 436 31.43 32.37 -50.50
N VAL A 437 30.91 33.61 -50.51
CA VAL A 437 29.78 34.02 -49.66
C VAL A 437 28.49 33.44 -50.19
N ASP A 438 28.35 33.40 -51.52
CA ASP A 438 27.16 32.87 -52.19
C ASP A 438 27.15 31.34 -52.34
N ARG A 439 28.27 30.68 -52.04
CA ARG A 439 28.49 29.23 -52.15
C ARG A 439 28.39 28.72 -53.58
N SER A 440 28.78 29.53 -54.55
CA SER A 440 28.83 29.17 -55.96
C SER A 440 29.89 28.10 -56.26
N GLY A 441 30.85 27.89 -55.37
CA GLY A 441 31.94 26.92 -55.53
C GLY A 441 33.16 27.49 -56.26
N SER A 442 33.07 28.75 -56.70
CA SER A 442 34.17 29.59 -57.16
C SER A 442 34.12 30.93 -56.41
N VAL A 443 35.17 31.74 -56.51
CA VAL A 443 35.23 33.06 -55.88
C VAL A 443 35.23 34.12 -56.97
N ASP A 444 34.20 34.98 -56.99
CA ASP A 444 34.16 36.08 -57.93
C ASP A 444 35.05 37.25 -57.50
N PHE A 445 35.30 38.19 -58.41
CA PHE A 445 36.18 39.34 -58.12
C PHE A 445 35.66 40.24 -56.99
N ASN A 446 34.34 40.41 -56.86
CA ASN A 446 33.73 41.21 -55.80
C ASN A 446 33.90 40.53 -54.43
N GLU A 447 33.70 39.21 -54.37
CA GLU A 447 33.93 38.41 -53.17
C GLU A 447 35.40 38.45 -52.74
N PHE A 448 36.32 38.31 -53.71
CA PHE A 448 37.76 38.42 -53.48
C PHE A 448 38.14 39.80 -52.90
N VAL A 449 37.73 40.90 -53.53
CA VAL A 449 38.05 42.25 -53.07
C VAL A 449 37.37 42.60 -51.74
N ALA A 450 36.10 42.23 -51.57
CA ALA A 450 35.35 42.47 -50.33
C ALA A 450 36.01 41.78 -49.13
N PHE A 451 36.46 40.54 -49.34
CA PHE A 451 37.21 39.80 -48.33
C PHE A 451 38.53 40.52 -47.96
N PHE A 452 39.33 40.98 -48.94
CA PHE A 452 40.58 41.73 -48.69
C PHE A 452 40.35 43.07 -47.98
N ALA A 453 39.33 43.83 -48.40
CA ALA A 453 38.99 45.11 -47.80
C ALA A 453 38.57 44.94 -46.33
N SER A 454 37.78 43.90 -46.02
CA SER A 454 37.36 43.59 -44.65
C SER A 454 38.53 43.16 -43.74
N ALA A 455 39.54 42.53 -44.31
CA ALA A 455 40.70 42.05 -43.57
C ALA A 455 41.79 43.11 -43.34
N MET A 456 41.96 44.09 -44.24
CA MET A 456 42.92 45.19 -44.06
C MET A 456 42.41 46.28 -43.12
N THR A 457 41.10 46.55 -43.13
CA THR A 457 40.48 47.54 -42.23
C THR A 457 40.52 47.12 -40.75
N SER A 458 40.58 45.83 -40.47
CA SER A 458 40.66 45.27 -39.12
C SER A 458 42.06 45.33 -38.48
N ASP A 459 43.11 45.63 -39.25
CA ASP A 459 44.49 45.85 -38.74
C ASP A 459 44.82 47.35 -38.54
N GLY A 460 44.18 48.25 -39.31
CA GLY A 460 44.37 49.70 -39.20
C GLY A 460 43.81 50.33 -37.92
N SER A 461 42.83 49.70 -37.27
CA SER A 461 42.21 50.24 -36.04
C SER A 461 43.07 50.03 -34.77
N ARG A 462 44.05 49.11 -34.78
CA ARG A 462 44.93 48.88 -33.61
C ARG A 462 46.22 49.70 -33.62
N ARG A 463 46.69 50.19 -34.77
CA ARG A 463 47.91 51.02 -34.84
C ARG A 463 47.67 52.48 -34.43
N SER A 464 46.44 52.99 -34.52
CA SER A 464 46.11 54.36 -34.10
C SER A 464 45.94 54.54 -32.59
N GLN A 465 45.90 53.46 -31.79
CA GLN A 465 45.75 53.54 -30.33
C GLN A 465 47.07 53.35 -29.54
N VAL A 466 48.19 53.08 -30.22
CA VAL A 466 49.51 52.91 -29.56
C VAL A 466 50.42 54.13 -29.73
N MET A 467 50.09 55.10 -30.59
CA MET A 467 50.82 56.37 -30.74
C MET A 467 50.19 57.57 -30.01
N SER A 468 49.35 57.34 -28.99
CA SER A 468 48.91 58.41 -28.06
C SER A 468 49.26 58.13 -26.59
N LEU A 469 50.15 57.18 -26.30
CA LEU A 469 50.56 56.84 -24.92
C LEU A 469 52.07 57.01 -24.67
N GLN A 470 52.74 57.82 -25.48
CA GLN A 470 54.08 58.34 -25.18
C GLN A 470 54.08 59.85 -25.43
N GLY A 471 53.57 60.60 -24.45
CA GLY A 471 53.44 62.05 -24.55
C GLY A 471 52.66 62.67 -23.39
N GLN A 472 52.93 62.26 -22.16
CA GLN A 472 52.63 63.00 -20.93
C GLN A 472 53.47 62.40 -19.80
N THR A 473 54.57 63.09 -19.48
CA THR A 473 55.22 63.09 -18.17
C THR A 473 54.35 63.83 -17.16
#